data_AF-A0A7D5SGA0-F1
#
_entry.id   AF-A0A7D5SGA0-F1
#
_cell.length_a   1.000
_cell.length_b   1.000
_cell.length_c   1.000
_cell.angle_alpha   90.00
_cell.angle_beta   90.00
_cell.angle_gamma   90.00
#
_symmetry.space_group_name_H-M   'P 1'
#
loop_
_entity.id
_entity.type
_entity.pdbx_description
1 polymer ?
#
loop_
_entity_poly.entity_id
_entity_poly.type
_entity_poly.pdbx_seq_one_letter_code
_entity_poly.pdbx_strand_id
1 'polypeptide(L)'
;MNPKKAKEKLLQDTYNLYYRLTNLLPNPDTILRKIGRGIEVYRELKNDAHVWSCIQSRKSGVLSLAWNIEQGKSSGEVFELVRSIFERLDVYQIESDILEAPLFGFQPIEIIWGQDGQYLIPRELKARPQEWFGFDIDGNLIYKGKFGNETEEIPEYKIILVQHEATAINPYGHSLLAKCYWPVTFKNGGLRFWVNFTERYGMPILIGQYQRGATNEEIRQLASDLDSIYEDAILVAPMDVKLELHEPNRSSSVELYLELIRFANNEISKAILSQTLTTELEGGSYAASQTHFQIRKEIIMADTRLVQNAMNQLIRYIVDLNFGASEYPRFVIDLH
;
A
#
# COMPACT_ATOMS: atom_id res chain seq x y z
N MET A 1 -26.72 -21.40 -20.61
CA MET A 1 -25.92 -21.59 -19.37
C MET A 1 -25.83 -20.25 -18.67
N ASN A 2 -26.15 -20.14 -17.36
CA ASN A 2 -26.11 -18.87 -16.65
C ASN A 2 -24.66 -18.30 -16.67
N PRO A 3 -24.43 -17.08 -17.18
CA PRO A 3 -23.08 -16.51 -17.32
C PRO A 3 -22.32 -16.39 -15.99
N LYS A 4 -23.03 -16.23 -14.85
CA LYS A 4 -22.40 -16.29 -13.52
C LYS A 4 -21.86 -17.69 -13.20
N LYS A 5 -22.66 -18.74 -13.44
CA LYS A 5 -22.25 -20.14 -13.21
C LYS A 5 -21.12 -20.58 -14.15
N ALA A 6 -21.11 -20.08 -15.38
CA ALA A 6 -20.02 -20.34 -16.32
C ALA A 6 -18.70 -19.71 -15.85
N LYS A 7 -18.75 -18.49 -15.31
CA LYS A 7 -17.59 -17.78 -14.76
C LYS A 7 -17.09 -18.42 -13.46
N GLU A 8 -17.98 -18.85 -12.59
CA GLU A 8 -17.64 -19.58 -11.35
C GLU A 8 -16.94 -20.90 -11.65
N LYS A 9 -17.46 -21.69 -12.59
CA LYS A 9 -16.84 -22.95 -13.01
C LYS A 9 -15.46 -22.72 -13.64
N LEU A 10 -15.34 -21.73 -14.52
CA LEU A 10 -14.06 -21.37 -15.14
C LEU A 10 -13.03 -20.95 -14.07
N LEU A 11 -13.44 -20.18 -13.06
CA LEU A 11 -12.59 -19.77 -11.95
C LEU A 11 -12.11 -20.95 -11.11
N GLN A 12 -12.99 -21.92 -10.83
CA GLN A 12 -12.65 -23.13 -10.09
C GLN A 12 -11.72 -24.05 -10.90
N ASP A 13 -11.93 -24.14 -12.21
CA ASP A 13 -11.05 -24.88 -13.13
C ASP A 13 -9.66 -24.22 -13.24
N THR A 14 -9.59 -22.88 -13.30
CA THR A 14 -8.31 -22.15 -13.27
C THR A 14 -7.59 -22.31 -11.92
N TYR A 15 -8.33 -22.32 -10.81
CA TYR A 15 -7.79 -22.55 -9.47
C TYR A 15 -7.14 -23.94 -9.38
N ASN A 16 -7.88 -24.95 -9.85
CA ASN A 16 -7.41 -26.33 -9.90
C ASN A 16 -6.21 -26.49 -10.84
N LEU A 17 -6.18 -25.78 -11.98
CA LEU A 17 -5.06 -25.82 -12.91
C LEU A 17 -3.81 -25.16 -12.33
N TYR A 18 -3.94 -23.96 -11.74
CA TYR A 18 -2.82 -23.26 -11.09
C TYR A 18 -2.21 -24.12 -9.98
N TYR A 19 -3.06 -24.70 -9.13
CA TYR A 19 -2.62 -25.59 -8.08
C TYR A 19 -1.91 -26.82 -8.64
N ARG A 20 -2.49 -27.51 -9.64
CA ARG A 20 -1.85 -28.69 -10.26
C ARG A 20 -0.49 -28.40 -10.88
N LEU A 21 -0.27 -27.17 -11.35
CA LEU A 21 0.97 -26.76 -12.00
C LEU A 21 2.04 -26.29 -11.00
N THR A 22 1.64 -25.69 -9.88
CA THR A 22 2.57 -25.01 -8.96
C THR A 22 2.64 -25.63 -7.57
N ASN A 23 1.69 -26.49 -7.22
CA ASN A 23 1.46 -26.99 -5.85
C ASN A 23 1.20 -25.88 -4.81
N LEU A 24 0.82 -24.67 -5.26
CA LEU A 24 0.54 -23.52 -4.41
C LEU A 24 -0.95 -23.18 -4.41
N LEU A 25 -1.47 -22.76 -3.27
CA LEU A 25 -2.74 -22.07 -3.19
C LEU A 25 -2.64 -20.74 -3.94
N PRO A 26 -3.56 -20.40 -4.85
CA PRO A 26 -3.61 -19.06 -5.40
C PRO A 26 -4.11 -18.08 -4.34
N ASN A 27 -3.60 -16.84 -4.40
CA ASN A 27 -4.03 -15.79 -3.49
C ASN A 27 -5.53 -15.47 -3.72
N PRO A 28 -6.40 -15.54 -2.68
CA PRO A 28 -7.83 -15.33 -2.84
C PRO A 28 -8.22 -13.87 -3.08
N ASP A 29 -7.27 -12.93 -3.01
CA ASP A 29 -7.49 -11.51 -3.25
C ASP A 29 -8.16 -11.24 -4.60
N THR A 30 -9.38 -10.71 -4.51
CA THR A 30 -10.23 -10.44 -5.68
C THR A 30 -9.69 -9.35 -6.59
N ILE A 31 -8.85 -8.43 -6.08
CA ILE A 31 -8.29 -7.33 -6.85
C ILE A 31 -7.21 -7.88 -7.78
N LEU A 32 -6.22 -8.59 -7.24
CA LEU A 32 -5.16 -9.27 -8.01
C LEU A 32 -5.75 -10.15 -9.11
N ARG A 33 -6.79 -10.93 -8.77
CA ARG A 33 -7.50 -11.78 -9.72
C ARG A 33 -8.20 -11.00 -10.84
N LYS A 34 -8.82 -9.85 -10.53
CA LYS A 34 -9.53 -9.04 -11.53
C LYS A 34 -8.56 -8.40 -12.53
N ILE A 35 -7.38 -8.00 -12.07
CA ILE A 35 -6.39 -7.30 -12.89
C ILE A 35 -5.37 -8.23 -13.55
N GLY A 36 -5.29 -9.49 -13.11
CA GLY A 36 -4.36 -10.48 -13.66
C GLY A 36 -2.89 -10.19 -13.37
N ARG A 37 -2.60 -9.50 -12.25
CA ARG A 37 -1.25 -9.16 -11.79
C ARG A 37 -0.98 -9.79 -10.42
N GLY A 38 0.29 -9.92 -10.07
CA GLY A 38 0.68 -10.40 -8.74
C GLY A 38 0.72 -9.27 -7.71
N ILE A 39 1.17 -9.62 -6.51
CA ILE A 39 1.20 -8.72 -5.36
C ILE A 39 2.14 -7.51 -5.54
N GLU A 40 3.05 -7.56 -6.52
CA GLU A 40 3.97 -6.46 -6.86
C GLU A 40 3.24 -5.15 -7.20
N VAL A 41 2.01 -5.24 -7.72
CA VAL A 41 1.18 -4.07 -8.02
C VAL A 41 0.86 -3.25 -6.77
N TYR A 42 0.79 -3.87 -5.59
CA TYR A 42 0.56 -3.16 -4.33
C TYR A 42 1.79 -2.37 -3.91
N ARG A 43 2.99 -2.84 -4.26
CA ARG A 43 4.22 -2.09 -4.02
C ARG A 43 4.25 -0.79 -4.82
N GLU A 44 3.74 -0.80 -6.05
CA GLU A 44 3.59 0.39 -6.89
C GLU A 44 2.68 1.45 -6.25
N LEU A 45 1.64 1.04 -5.51
CA LEU A 45 0.73 1.96 -4.82
C LEU A 45 1.43 2.81 -3.77
N LYS A 46 2.56 2.35 -3.22
CA LYS A 46 3.36 3.10 -2.24
C LYS A 46 4.02 4.35 -2.84
N ASN A 47 4.10 4.47 -4.16
CA ASN A 47 4.58 5.68 -4.84
C ASN A 47 3.55 6.82 -4.82
N ASP A 48 2.28 6.53 -4.49
CA ASP A 48 1.28 7.56 -4.30
C ASP A 48 1.52 8.32 -2.98
N ALA A 49 1.65 9.65 -3.07
CA ALA A 49 1.99 10.49 -1.92
C ALA A 49 0.99 10.38 -0.75
N HIS A 50 -0.30 10.22 -1.06
CA HIS A 50 -1.34 10.11 -0.02
C HIS A 50 -1.31 8.73 0.66
N VAL A 51 -1.16 7.66 -0.13
CA VAL A 51 -0.94 6.31 0.39
C VAL A 51 0.30 6.28 1.28
N TRP A 52 1.43 6.82 0.80
CA TRP A 52 2.69 6.84 1.55
C TRP A 52 2.54 7.62 2.86
N SER A 53 1.91 8.79 2.85
CA SER A 53 1.63 9.58 4.05
C SER A 53 0.79 8.79 5.07
N CYS A 54 -0.22 8.04 4.63
CA CYS A 54 -1.02 7.21 5.52
C CYS A 54 -0.19 6.05 6.12
N ILE A 55 0.61 5.37 5.29
CA ILE A 55 1.52 4.31 5.75
C ILE A 55 2.48 4.84 6.82
N GLN A 56 3.13 5.97 6.55
CA GLN A 56 4.07 6.59 7.50
C GLN A 56 3.39 6.91 8.83
N SER A 57 2.19 7.51 8.79
CA SER A 57 1.43 7.88 10.00
C SER A 57 1.02 6.67 10.86
N ARG A 58 0.67 5.54 10.22
CA ARG A 58 0.36 4.28 10.91
C ARG A 58 1.62 3.69 11.55
N LYS A 59 2.68 3.49 10.74
CA LYS A 59 3.93 2.89 11.22
C LYS A 59 4.57 3.71 12.33
N SER A 60 4.57 5.04 12.21
CA SER A 60 5.19 5.92 13.20
C SER A 60 4.59 5.77 14.59
N GLY A 61 3.33 5.38 14.71
CA GLY A 61 2.66 5.22 15.99
C GLY A 61 3.21 4.06 16.82
N VAL A 62 3.70 2.99 16.17
CA VAL A 62 4.39 1.88 16.84
C VAL A 62 5.87 2.18 16.98
N LEU A 63 6.51 2.64 15.91
CA LEU A 63 7.95 2.90 15.86
C LEU A 63 8.43 4.01 16.81
N SER A 64 7.51 4.82 17.36
CA SER A 64 7.83 5.82 18.38
C SER A 64 7.81 5.27 19.81
N LEU A 65 7.32 4.06 20.03
CA LEU A 65 7.20 3.45 21.35
C LEU A 65 8.53 2.84 21.77
N ALA A 66 8.81 2.85 23.08
CA ALA A 66 9.96 2.16 23.63
C ALA A 66 9.69 0.67 23.73
N TRP A 67 10.72 -0.14 23.55
CA TRP A 67 10.67 -1.57 23.78
C TRP A 67 11.62 -1.99 24.90
N ASN A 68 11.34 -3.14 25.51
CA ASN A 68 12.20 -3.77 26.51
C ASN A 68 12.13 -5.30 26.40
N ILE A 69 13.12 -5.98 26.97
CA ILE A 69 13.05 -7.42 27.24
C ILE A 69 12.73 -7.63 28.72
N GLU A 70 11.63 -8.33 29.00
CA GLU A 70 11.26 -8.77 30.34
C GLU A 70 11.78 -10.19 30.59
N GLN A 71 12.50 -10.40 31.70
CA GLN A 71 13.02 -11.70 32.07
C GLN A 71 11.92 -12.74 32.33
N GLY A 72 10.85 -12.35 33.02
CA GLY A 72 9.80 -13.28 33.45
C GLY A 72 10.36 -14.40 34.33
N LYS A 73 10.13 -15.66 33.92
CA LYS A 73 10.61 -16.87 34.62
C LYS A 73 11.87 -17.48 34.00
N SER A 74 12.41 -16.88 32.95
CA SER A 74 13.62 -17.37 32.30
C SER A 74 14.84 -17.25 33.23
N SER A 75 15.82 -18.14 33.04
CA SER A 75 17.08 -18.08 33.79
C SER A 75 17.84 -16.78 33.46
N GLY A 76 18.72 -16.35 34.37
CA GLY A 76 19.55 -15.16 34.12
C GLY A 76 20.43 -15.30 32.87
N GLU A 77 20.95 -16.50 32.60
CA GLU A 77 21.75 -16.78 31.40
C GLU A 77 20.93 -16.60 30.10
N VAL A 78 19.72 -17.16 30.06
CA VAL A 78 18.83 -17.04 28.90
C VAL A 78 18.44 -15.57 28.68
N PHE A 79 18.09 -14.87 29.75
CA PHE A 79 17.73 -13.45 29.69
C PHE A 79 18.87 -12.59 29.17
N GLU A 80 20.08 -12.73 29.71
CA GLU A 80 21.24 -11.94 29.30
C GLU A 80 21.64 -12.22 27.85
N LEU A 81 21.55 -13.48 27.39
CA LEU A 81 21.80 -13.79 25.98
C LEU A 81 20.79 -13.06 25.08
N VAL A 82 19.49 -13.20 25.35
CA VAL A 82 18.44 -12.57 24.53
C VAL A 82 18.56 -11.04 24.57
N ARG A 83 18.75 -10.45 25.74
CA ARG A 83 18.96 -9.00 25.90
C ARG A 83 20.13 -8.50 25.04
N SER A 84 21.28 -9.16 25.13
CA SER A 84 22.48 -8.78 24.35
C SER A 84 22.30 -8.94 22.83
N ILE A 85 21.45 -9.86 22.38
CA ILE A 85 21.13 -10.02 20.95
C ILE A 85 20.31 -8.82 20.48
N PHE A 86 19.24 -8.47 21.19
CA PHE A 86 18.35 -7.38 20.80
C PHE A 86 19.04 -6.01 20.89
N GLU A 87 20.01 -5.81 21.80
CA GLU A 87 20.85 -4.61 21.85
C GLU A 87 21.75 -4.42 20.61
N ARG A 88 22.03 -5.50 19.87
CA ARG A 88 22.87 -5.49 18.66
C ARG A 88 22.06 -5.43 17.37
N LEU A 89 20.78 -5.80 17.40
CA LEU A 89 19.90 -5.78 16.25
C LEU A 89 19.36 -4.38 16.00
N ASP A 90 19.13 -4.03 14.73
CA ASP A 90 18.37 -2.85 14.36
C ASP A 90 16.87 -3.12 14.57
N VAL A 91 16.43 -3.07 15.82
CA VAL A 91 15.03 -3.33 16.20
C VAL A 91 14.08 -2.40 15.47
N TYR A 92 14.44 -1.12 15.31
CA TYR A 92 13.61 -0.15 14.58
C TYR A 92 13.32 -0.58 13.14
N GLN A 93 14.35 -1.01 12.40
CA GLN A 93 14.16 -1.51 11.04
C GLN A 93 13.35 -2.81 11.02
N ILE A 94 13.56 -3.71 11.98
CA ILE A 94 12.80 -4.97 12.07
C ILE A 94 11.32 -4.72 12.35
N GLU A 95 10.99 -3.82 13.28
CA GLU A 95 9.62 -3.40 13.54
C GLU A 95 8.99 -2.79 12.28
N SER A 96 9.73 -1.92 11.59
CA SER A 96 9.28 -1.32 10.33
C SER A 96 8.99 -2.40 9.29
N ASP A 97 9.84 -3.40 9.17
CA ASP A 97 9.66 -4.54 8.27
C ASP A 97 8.43 -5.38 8.64
N ILE A 98 8.25 -5.73 9.92
CA ILE A 98 7.07 -6.46 10.42
C ILE A 98 5.77 -5.72 10.05
N LEU A 99 5.77 -4.40 10.16
CA LEU A 99 4.63 -3.53 9.85
C LEU A 99 4.32 -3.42 8.35
N GLU A 100 5.06 -4.07 7.46
CA GLU A 100 4.64 -4.29 6.07
C GLU A 100 3.57 -5.39 5.96
N ALA A 101 3.45 -6.29 6.94
CA ALA A 101 2.46 -7.37 6.89
C ALA A 101 1.01 -6.88 6.78
N PRO A 102 0.53 -5.86 7.52
CA PRO A 102 -0.79 -5.28 7.27
C PRO A 102 -0.98 -4.74 5.86
N LEU A 103 0.07 -4.18 5.26
CA LEU A 103 -0.01 -3.58 3.92
C LEU A 103 -0.21 -4.65 2.84
N PHE A 104 0.49 -5.78 2.96
CA PHE A 104 0.51 -6.85 1.94
C PHE A 104 -0.29 -8.11 2.32
N GLY A 105 -0.77 -8.21 3.55
CA GLY A 105 -1.40 -9.40 4.13
C GLY A 105 -0.43 -10.29 4.90
N PHE A 106 0.85 -10.34 4.49
CA PHE A 106 1.90 -11.07 5.20
C PHE A 106 3.30 -10.48 4.91
N GLN A 107 4.27 -10.79 5.76
CA GLN A 107 5.68 -10.43 5.61
C GLN A 107 6.58 -11.59 6.10
N PRO A 108 7.32 -12.25 5.21
CA PRO A 108 8.39 -13.18 5.58
C PRO A 108 9.63 -12.42 6.04
N ILE A 109 10.17 -12.77 7.20
CA ILE A 109 11.41 -12.21 7.74
C ILE A 109 12.42 -13.34 7.89
N GLU A 110 13.46 -13.33 7.07
CA GLU A 110 14.52 -14.32 7.13
C GLU A 110 15.50 -14.01 8.26
N ILE A 111 15.80 -15.04 9.06
CA ILE A 111 16.80 -14.97 10.11
C ILE A 111 18.13 -15.47 9.55
N ILE A 112 19.13 -14.59 9.54
CA ILE A 112 20.50 -14.95 9.19
C ILE A 112 21.22 -15.36 10.48
N TRP A 113 21.30 -16.67 10.70
CA TRP A 113 21.97 -17.24 11.86
C TRP A 113 23.50 -17.16 11.74
N GLY A 114 24.17 -16.99 12.88
CA GLY A 114 25.62 -17.09 12.98
C GLY A 114 26.05 -17.53 14.37
N GLN A 115 27.24 -18.11 14.46
CA GLN A 115 27.77 -18.61 15.72
C GLN A 115 28.43 -17.49 16.53
N ASP A 116 28.18 -17.45 17.84
CA ASP A 116 28.79 -16.53 18.81
C ASP A 116 29.22 -17.33 20.05
N GLY A 117 30.50 -17.73 20.08
CA GLY A 117 31.00 -18.71 21.03
C GLY A 117 30.26 -20.05 20.89
N GLN A 118 29.62 -20.49 21.97
CA GLN A 118 28.82 -21.72 21.97
C GLN A 118 27.38 -21.53 21.47
N TYR A 119 26.92 -20.29 21.33
CA TYR A 119 25.53 -20.00 20.97
C TYR A 119 25.35 -19.79 19.47
N LEU A 120 24.21 -20.22 18.93
CA LEU A 120 23.71 -19.89 17.61
C LEU A 120 22.73 -18.71 17.73
N ILE A 121 23.08 -17.56 17.17
CA ILE A 121 22.33 -16.31 17.35
C ILE A 121 21.94 -15.67 16.01
N PRO A 122 20.86 -14.89 15.95
CA PRO A 122 20.54 -14.11 14.76
C PRO A 122 21.57 -12.98 14.62
N ARG A 123 22.26 -12.95 13.48
CA ARG A 123 23.17 -11.85 13.11
C ARG A 123 22.43 -10.73 12.39
N GLU A 124 21.40 -11.08 11.64
CA GLU A 124 20.61 -10.14 10.85
C GLU A 124 19.20 -10.71 10.64
N LEU A 125 18.20 -9.83 10.55
CA LEU A 125 16.86 -10.18 10.10
C LEU A 125 16.58 -9.42 8.80
N LYS A 126 16.12 -10.13 7.76
CA LYS A 126 15.84 -9.55 6.45
C LYS A 126 14.39 -9.77 6.06
N ALA A 127 13.61 -8.70 5.94
CA ALA A 127 12.37 -8.78 5.19
C ALA A 127 12.64 -9.28 3.76
N ARG A 128 11.94 -10.34 3.36
CA ARG A 128 11.99 -10.85 2.00
C ARG A 128 10.73 -10.44 1.23
N PRO A 129 10.82 -10.16 -0.08
CA PRO A 129 9.66 -9.85 -0.89
C PRO A 129 8.60 -10.97 -0.85
N GLN A 130 7.35 -10.61 -0.59
CA GLN A 130 6.19 -11.52 -0.55
C GLN A 130 6.04 -12.31 -1.86
N GLU A 131 6.43 -11.70 -2.97
CA GLU A 131 6.40 -12.25 -4.32
C GLU A 131 7.23 -13.53 -4.43
N TRP A 132 8.20 -13.76 -3.54
CA TRP A 132 9.05 -14.96 -3.53
C TRP A 132 8.44 -16.14 -2.80
N PHE A 133 7.25 -15.97 -2.22
CA PHE A 133 6.62 -16.97 -1.39
C PHE A 133 5.20 -17.28 -1.86
N GLY A 134 4.72 -18.44 -1.44
CA GLY A 134 3.33 -18.89 -1.56
C GLY A 134 2.97 -19.75 -0.37
N PHE A 135 1.76 -20.31 -0.41
CA PHE A 135 1.30 -21.25 0.60
C PHE A 135 0.90 -22.57 -0.06
N ASP A 136 1.19 -23.68 0.58
CA ASP A 136 0.67 -24.99 0.18
C ASP A 136 -0.79 -25.18 0.65
N ILE A 137 -1.37 -26.35 0.39
CA ILE A 137 -2.77 -26.67 0.77
C ILE A 137 -3.01 -26.72 2.28
N ASP A 138 -1.97 -26.99 3.05
CA ASP A 138 -2.03 -27.07 4.50
C ASP A 138 -1.81 -25.69 5.14
N GLY A 139 -1.52 -24.67 4.33
CA GLY A 139 -1.27 -23.30 4.76
C GLY A 139 0.16 -23.06 5.21
N ASN A 140 1.10 -23.95 4.91
CA ASN A 140 2.51 -23.76 5.19
C ASN A 140 3.14 -22.82 4.16
N LEU A 141 4.09 -22.00 4.61
CA LEU A 141 4.82 -21.08 3.75
C LEU A 141 5.82 -21.85 2.88
N ILE A 142 5.76 -21.64 1.57
CA ILE A 142 6.64 -22.25 0.58
C ILE A 142 7.44 -21.15 -0.12
N TYR A 143 8.75 -21.36 -0.27
CA TYR A 143 9.57 -20.52 -1.12
C TYR A 143 9.34 -20.91 -2.57
N LYS A 144 8.99 -19.97 -3.45
CA LYS A 144 8.74 -20.25 -4.88
C LYS A 144 9.81 -19.67 -5.82
N GLY A 145 10.94 -19.20 -5.27
CA GLY A 145 11.97 -18.52 -6.04
C GLY A 145 11.57 -17.10 -6.46
N LYS A 146 12.54 -16.34 -6.97
CA LYS A 146 12.29 -14.97 -7.49
C LYS A 146 11.41 -14.95 -8.74
N PHE A 147 11.40 -16.05 -9.49
CA PHE A 147 10.72 -16.17 -10.78
C PHE A 147 9.56 -17.19 -10.77
N GLY A 148 9.28 -17.84 -9.63
CA GLY A 148 8.12 -18.73 -9.51
C GLY A 148 8.31 -20.16 -10.02
N ASN A 149 9.54 -20.58 -10.32
CA ASN A 149 9.81 -21.85 -11.01
C ASN A 149 10.32 -22.98 -10.09
N GLU A 150 10.63 -22.66 -8.83
CA GLU A 150 11.26 -23.58 -7.87
C GLU A 150 10.49 -23.49 -6.57
N THR A 151 9.77 -24.56 -6.19
CA THR A 151 9.11 -24.63 -4.89
C THR A 151 9.97 -25.41 -3.91
N GLU A 152 10.34 -24.77 -2.80
CA GLU A 152 11.13 -25.36 -1.73
C GLU A 152 10.41 -25.17 -0.39
N GLU A 153 10.41 -26.23 0.41
CA GLU A 153 10.01 -26.14 1.82
C GLU A 153 10.98 -25.23 2.57
N ILE A 154 10.45 -24.48 3.52
CA ILE A 154 11.24 -23.55 4.32
C ILE A 154 11.80 -24.31 5.52
N PRO A 155 13.13 -24.35 5.71
CA PRO A 155 13.72 -24.95 6.91
C PRO A 155 13.16 -24.34 8.18
N GLU A 156 12.99 -25.17 9.21
CA GLU A 156 12.61 -24.71 10.54
C GLU A 156 13.56 -23.61 11.03
N TYR A 157 13.03 -22.66 11.81
CA TYR A 157 13.78 -21.53 12.37
C TYR A 157 14.39 -20.55 11.34
N LYS A 158 14.12 -20.72 10.04
CA LYS A 158 14.69 -19.83 9.00
C LYS A 158 13.88 -18.56 8.76
N ILE A 159 12.56 -18.63 8.84
CA ILE A 159 11.66 -17.52 8.56
C ILE A 159 10.73 -17.29 9.76
N ILE A 160 10.58 -16.02 10.16
CA ILE A 160 9.43 -15.57 10.94
C ILE A 160 8.37 -15.11 9.95
N LEU A 161 7.27 -15.84 9.89
CA LEU A 161 6.12 -15.47 9.08
C LEU A 161 5.20 -14.56 9.89
N VAL A 162 5.11 -13.30 9.48
CA VAL A 162 4.14 -12.34 10.03
C VAL A 162 2.92 -12.32 9.12
N GLN A 163 1.73 -12.51 9.68
CA GLN A 163 0.46 -12.51 8.93
C GLN A 163 -0.53 -11.52 9.55
N HIS A 164 -1.24 -10.80 8.69
CA HIS A 164 -2.30 -9.86 9.06
C HIS A 164 -3.66 -10.43 8.65
N GLU A 165 -4.50 -10.73 9.64
CA GLU A 165 -5.84 -11.30 9.46
C GLU A 165 -5.87 -12.56 8.56
N ALA A 166 -4.84 -13.43 8.69
CA ALA A 166 -4.83 -14.71 8.02
C ALA A 166 -5.86 -15.68 8.63
N THR A 167 -6.37 -16.57 7.79
CA THR A 167 -7.34 -17.60 8.17
C THR A 167 -6.97 -18.91 7.48
N ALA A 168 -7.56 -20.02 7.90
CA ALA A 168 -7.32 -21.32 7.27
C ALA A 168 -7.63 -21.33 5.75
N ILE A 169 -8.59 -20.51 5.29
CA ILE A 169 -8.95 -20.40 3.86
C ILE A 169 -8.21 -19.27 3.13
N ASN A 170 -7.48 -18.42 3.87
CA ASN A 170 -6.69 -17.33 3.32
C ASN A 170 -5.39 -17.18 4.14
N PRO A 171 -4.38 -18.05 3.91
CA PRO A 171 -3.10 -17.95 4.59
C PRO A 171 -2.29 -16.73 4.13
N TYR A 172 -2.63 -16.10 3.00
CA TYR A 172 -2.00 -14.86 2.56
C TYR A 172 -2.35 -13.65 3.44
N GLY A 173 -3.40 -13.75 4.26
CA GLY A 173 -3.91 -12.62 5.03
C GLY A 173 -4.65 -11.58 4.18
N HIS A 174 -4.99 -10.46 4.80
CA HIS A 174 -5.72 -9.37 4.16
C HIS A 174 -4.82 -8.15 3.98
N SER A 175 -4.61 -7.77 2.71
CA SER A 175 -3.85 -6.59 2.32
C SER A 175 -4.69 -5.32 2.44
N LEU A 176 -4.18 -4.32 3.17
CA LEU A 176 -4.74 -2.96 3.18
C LEU A 176 -4.53 -2.26 1.84
N LEU A 177 -3.40 -2.51 1.16
CA LEU A 177 -3.10 -1.94 -0.16
C LEU A 177 -4.05 -2.43 -1.24
N ALA A 178 -4.57 -3.66 -1.13
CA ALA A 178 -5.64 -4.14 -2.00
C ALA A 178 -6.87 -3.22 -1.98
N LYS A 179 -7.22 -2.68 -0.81
CA LYS A 179 -8.35 -1.74 -0.65
C LYS A 179 -8.06 -0.37 -1.29
N CYS A 180 -6.78 0.00 -1.38
CA CYS A 180 -6.32 1.26 -1.96
C CYS A 180 -6.20 1.22 -3.48
N TYR A 181 -6.18 0.04 -4.11
CA TYR A 181 -5.92 -0.12 -5.54
C TYR A 181 -6.87 0.72 -6.43
N TRP A 182 -8.18 0.56 -6.25
CA TRP A 182 -9.16 1.30 -7.07
C TRP A 182 -9.19 2.79 -6.76
N PRO A 183 -9.19 3.25 -5.50
CA PRO A 183 -9.04 4.66 -5.18
C PRO A 183 -7.83 5.31 -5.86
N VAL A 184 -6.64 4.69 -5.78
CA VAL A 184 -5.43 5.21 -6.44
C VAL A 184 -5.59 5.21 -7.96
N THR A 185 -6.10 4.12 -8.54
CA THR A 185 -6.30 4.01 -9.99
C THR A 185 -7.23 5.10 -10.52
N PHE A 186 -8.38 5.29 -9.88
CA PHE A 186 -9.36 6.30 -10.30
C PHE A 186 -8.90 7.72 -10.00
N LYS A 187 -8.19 7.94 -8.89
CA LYS A 187 -7.57 9.23 -8.58
C LYS A 187 -6.56 9.63 -9.64
N ASN A 188 -5.66 8.73 -10.04
CA ASN A 188 -4.66 9.02 -11.06
C ASN A 188 -5.30 9.30 -12.42
N GLY A 189 -6.37 8.57 -12.77
CA GLY A 189 -7.19 8.87 -13.94
C GLY A 189 -7.85 10.26 -13.85
N GLY A 190 -8.49 10.56 -12.72
CA GLY A 190 -9.14 11.84 -12.44
C GLY A 190 -8.17 13.02 -12.52
N LEU A 191 -6.97 12.88 -11.94
CA LEU A 191 -5.92 13.89 -12.01
C LEU A 191 -5.48 14.12 -13.46
N ARG A 192 -5.29 13.07 -14.25
CA ARG A 192 -4.97 13.21 -15.69
C ARG A 192 -6.06 13.96 -16.45
N PHE A 193 -7.33 13.64 -16.20
CA PHE A 193 -8.45 14.37 -16.83
C PHE A 193 -8.52 15.82 -16.36
N TRP A 194 -8.27 16.07 -15.08
CA TRP A 194 -8.23 17.42 -14.52
C TRP A 194 -7.13 18.25 -15.17
N VAL A 195 -5.90 17.72 -15.29
CA VAL A 195 -4.79 18.42 -15.98
C VAL A 195 -5.14 18.71 -17.44
N ASN A 196 -5.59 17.71 -18.19
CA ASN A 196 -5.99 17.91 -19.59
C ASN A 196 -7.13 18.93 -19.74
N PHE A 197 -8.06 18.96 -18.78
CA PHE A 197 -9.12 19.95 -18.74
C PHE A 197 -8.53 21.33 -18.48
N THR A 198 -7.70 21.49 -17.45
CA THR A 198 -7.08 22.78 -17.12
C THR A 198 -6.22 23.32 -18.26
N GLU A 199 -5.53 22.46 -19.02
CA GLU A 199 -4.78 22.88 -20.21
C GLU A 199 -5.72 23.39 -21.31
N ARG A 200 -6.75 22.61 -21.66
CA ARG A 200 -7.66 22.96 -22.76
C ARG A 200 -8.55 24.18 -22.47
N TYR A 201 -8.89 24.40 -21.20
CA TYR A 201 -9.87 25.42 -20.80
C TYR A 201 -9.27 26.56 -19.97
N GLY A 202 -8.02 26.45 -19.54
CA GLY A 202 -7.28 27.56 -18.96
C GLY A 202 -6.78 28.57 -20.00
N MET A 203 -6.89 28.23 -21.29
CA MET A 203 -6.39 29.03 -22.41
C MET A 203 -7.54 29.72 -23.15
N PRO A 204 -7.64 31.06 -23.15
CA PRO A 204 -8.61 31.77 -23.97
C PRO A 204 -8.38 31.54 -25.47
N ILE A 205 -9.46 31.40 -26.23
CA ILE A 205 -9.42 31.45 -27.70
C ILE A 205 -9.53 32.92 -28.12
N LEU A 206 -8.56 33.41 -28.89
CA LEU A 206 -8.61 34.75 -29.45
C LEU A 206 -9.38 34.74 -30.77
N ILE A 207 -10.38 35.62 -30.89
CA ILE A 207 -11.16 35.80 -32.12
C ILE A 207 -10.83 37.16 -32.72
N GLY A 208 -10.11 37.15 -33.84
CA GLY A 208 -9.84 38.32 -34.67
C GLY A 208 -10.93 38.51 -35.71
N GLN A 209 -11.46 39.73 -35.83
CA GLN A 209 -12.48 40.04 -36.83
C GLN A 209 -11.96 41.08 -37.85
N TYR A 210 -12.25 40.86 -39.13
CA TYR A 210 -11.87 41.77 -40.22
C TYR A 210 -13.06 42.14 -41.12
N GLN A 211 -12.96 43.27 -41.81
CA GLN A 211 -14.01 43.74 -42.72
C GLN A 211 -14.00 42.99 -44.06
N ARG A 212 -15.18 42.77 -44.66
CA ARG A 212 -15.27 42.21 -46.01
C ARG A 212 -14.59 43.14 -47.02
N GLY A 213 -13.59 42.62 -47.74
CA GLY A 213 -12.75 43.40 -48.65
C GLY A 213 -11.31 43.58 -48.18
N ALA A 214 -10.97 43.13 -46.97
CA ALA A 214 -9.58 43.06 -46.51
C ALA A 214 -8.74 42.18 -47.44
N THR A 215 -7.52 42.62 -47.71
CA THR A 215 -6.53 41.90 -48.50
C THR A 215 -6.00 40.68 -47.74
N ASN A 216 -5.47 39.70 -48.48
CA ASN A 216 -4.82 38.54 -47.86
C ASN A 216 -3.63 38.92 -46.96
N GLU A 217 -2.99 40.06 -47.24
CA GLU A 217 -1.86 40.57 -46.46
C GLU A 217 -2.32 41.13 -45.11
N GLU A 218 -3.41 41.90 -45.08
CA GLU A 218 -4.03 42.39 -43.85
C GLU A 218 -4.56 41.25 -42.96
N ILE A 219 -5.16 40.21 -43.56
CA ILE A 219 -5.65 39.03 -42.82
C ILE A 219 -4.47 38.27 -42.19
N ARG A 220 -3.36 38.10 -42.93
CA ARG A 220 -2.16 37.44 -42.42
C ARG A 220 -1.47 38.25 -41.34
N GLN A 221 -1.41 39.58 -41.48
CA GLN A 221 -0.87 40.46 -40.45
C GLN A 221 -1.68 40.37 -39.17
N LEU A 222 -3.01 40.44 -39.26
CA LEU A 222 -3.90 40.27 -38.10
C LEU A 222 -3.70 38.91 -37.41
N ALA A 223 -3.60 37.83 -38.18
CA ALA A 223 -3.31 36.51 -37.62
C ALA A 223 -1.93 36.48 -36.93
N SER A 224 -0.89 37.04 -37.56
CA SER A 224 0.46 37.11 -37.00
C SER A 224 0.56 37.98 -35.75
N ASP A 225 -0.20 39.08 -35.69
CA ASP A 225 -0.26 39.96 -34.53
C ASP A 225 -0.92 39.24 -33.35
N LEU A 226 -2.01 38.51 -33.60
CA LEU A 226 -2.68 37.70 -32.58
C LEU A 226 -1.78 36.54 -32.11
N ASP A 227 -1.01 35.94 -33.03
CA ASP A 227 -0.06 34.84 -32.75
C ASP A 227 1.12 35.32 -31.90
N SER A 228 1.54 36.57 -32.10
CA SER A 228 2.56 37.21 -31.26
C SER A 228 2.09 37.54 -29.85
N ILE A 229 0.78 37.61 -29.63
CA ILE A 229 0.15 37.94 -28.33
C ILE A 229 -0.20 36.67 -27.55
N TYR A 230 -0.49 35.55 -28.23
CA TYR A 230 -0.98 34.33 -27.59
C TYR A 230 -0.60 33.07 -28.39
N GLU A 231 0.04 32.08 -27.76
CA GLU A 231 0.73 30.96 -28.44
C GLU A 231 -0.16 29.83 -28.99
N ASP A 232 -1.48 29.84 -28.75
CA ASP A 232 -2.34 28.67 -29.04
C ASP A 232 -3.31 28.86 -30.21
N ALA A 233 -4.56 29.23 -29.91
CA ALA A 233 -5.70 29.08 -30.83
C ALA A 233 -6.25 30.44 -31.24
N ILE A 234 -6.01 30.79 -32.50
CA ILE A 234 -6.48 32.04 -33.10
C ILE A 234 -7.47 31.72 -34.21
N LEU A 235 -8.65 32.34 -34.13
CA LEU A 235 -9.67 32.26 -35.17
C LEU A 235 -9.84 33.64 -35.79
N VAL A 236 -9.63 33.74 -37.10
CA VAL A 236 -9.82 34.98 -37.85
C VAL A 236 -11.01 34.83 -38.79
N ALA A 237 -12.01 35.69 -38.66
CA ALA A 237 -13.24 35.63 -39.47
C ALA A 237 -13.76 37.02 -39.89
N PRO A 238 -14.51 37.11 -41.01
CA PRO A 238 -15.21 38.33 -41.39
C PRO A 238 -16.22 38.77 -40.32
N MET A 239 -16.42 40.08 -40.15
CA MET A 239 -17.35 40.64 -39.15
C MET A 239 -18.81 40.18 -39.30
N ASP A 240 -19.24 39.76 -40.50
CA ASP A 240 -20.59 39.26 -40.75
C ASP A 240 -20.74 37.75 -40.48
N VAL A 241 -19.64 37.06 -40.18
CA VAL A 241 -19.65 35.67 -39.72
C VAL A 241 -19.73 35.66 -38.20
N LYS A 242 -20.89 35.27 -37.67
CA LYS A 242 -21.06 35.08 -36.23
C LYS A 242 -20.37 33.78 -35.82
N LEU A 243 -19.26 33.89 -35.11
CA LEU A 243 -18.61 32.76 -34.44
C LEU A 243 -19.19 32.62 -33.03
N GLU A 244 -19.95 31.56 -32.79
CA GLU A 244 -20.41 31.19 -31.46
C GLU A 244 -19.59 30.00 -30.94
N LEU A 245 -18.82 30.22 -29.87
CA LEU A 245 -18.21 29.14 -29.12
C LEU A 245 -19.31 28.48 -28.27
N HIS A 246 -19.76 27.30 -28.67
CA HIS A 246 -20.64 26.49 -27.84
C HIS A 246 -19.83 25.90 -26.68
N GLU A 247 -19.84 26.60 -25.55
CA GLU A 247 -19.26 26.13 -24.32
C GLU A 247 -20.30 25.31 -23.55
N PRO A 248 -20.18 23.97 -23.42
CA PRO A 248 -21.00 23.25 -22.44
C PRO A 248 -20.74 23.83 -21.04
N ASN A 249 -21.69 23.76 -20.11
CA ASN A 249 -21.48 24.25 -18.73
C ASN A 249 -20.22 23.60 -18.10
N ARG A 250 -19.11 24.34 -18.07
CA ARG A 250 -17.73 23.85 -17.83
C ARG A 250 -17.31 23.89 -16.36
N SER A 251 -17.89 24.77 -15.56
CA SER A 251 -17.55 24.96 -14.14
C SER A 251 -17.84 23.72 -13.28
N SER A 252 -18.94 23.01 -13.55
CA SER A 252 -19.29 21.77 -12.85
C SER A 252 -18.30 20.62 -13.10
N SER A 253 -17.61 20.61 -14.25
CA SER A 253 -16.72 19.50 -14.61
C SER A 253 -15.39 19.50 -13.85
N VAL A 254 -14.82 20.68 -13.58
CA VAL A 254 -13.56 20.82 -12.82
C VAL A 254 -13.73 20.35 -11.38
N GLU A 255 -14.83 20.77 -10.75
CA GLU A 255 -15.13 20.45 -9.36
C GLU A 255 -15.38 18.95 -9.17
N LEU A 256 -16.08 18.30 -10.11
CA LEU A 256 -16.30 16.84 -10.10
C LEU A 256 -14.99 16.02 -10.10
N TYR A 257 -13.96 16.45 -10.84
CA TYR A 257 -12.66 15.76 -10.82
C TYR A 257 -11.95 15.93 -9.49
N LEU A 258 -12.01 17.14 -8.89
CA LEU A 258 -11.43 17.40 -7.59
C LEU A 258 -12.16 16.63 -6.48
N GLU A 259 -13.49 16.54 -6.54
CA GLU A 259 -14.32 15.74 -5.64
C GLU A 259 -13.98 14.25 -5.73
N LEU A 260 -13.78 13.71 -6.95
CA LEU A 260 -13.31 12.33 -7.13
C LEU A 260 -11.95 12.10 -6.45
N ILE A 261 -11.01 13.03 -6.62
CA ILE A 261 -9.67 12.94 -5.99
C ILE A 261 -9.80 12.97 -4.46
N ARG A 262 -10.63 13.88 -3.91
CA ARG A 262 -10.90 13.98 -2.47
C ARG A 262 -11.55 12.71 -1.93
N PHE A 263 -12.58 12.20 -2.60
CA PHE A 263 -13.24 10.95 -2.26
C PHE A 263 -12.24 9.79 -2.22
N ALA A 264 -11.40 9.64 -3.27
CA ALA A 264 -10.40 8.59 -3.31
C ALA A 264 -9.37 8.70 -2.17
N ASN A 265 -8.88 9.91 -1.86
CA ASN A 265 -7.98 10.11 -0.72
C ASN A 265 -8.65 9.81 0.63
N ASN A 266 -9.94 10.13 0.77
CA ASN A 266 -10.70 9.79 1.98
C ASN A 266 -10.84 8.27 2.15
N GLU A 267 -11.15 7.53 1.08
CA GLU A 267 -11.23 6.06 1.13
C GLU A 267 -9.86 5.41 1.41
N ILE A 268 -8.76 5.96 0.88
CA ILE A 268 -7.40 5.50 1.22
C ILE A 268 -7.10 5.72 2.71
N SER A 269 -7.46 6.89 3.25
CA SER A 269 -7.27 7.21 4.67
C SER A 269 -8.06 6.23 5.54
N LYS A 270 -9.34 6.00 5.23
CA LYS A 270 -10.17 5.02 5.94
C LYS A 270 -9.61 3.61 5.86
N ALA A 271 -9.08 3.21 4.70
CA ALA A 271 -8.51 1.88 4.53
C ALA A 271 -7.27 1.65 5.40
N ILE A 272 -6.36 2.63 5.49
CA ILE A 272 -5.07 2.45 6.19
C ILE A 272 -5.15 2.87 7.66
N LEU A 273 -5.85 3.96 7.96
CA LEU A 273 -5.89 4.60 9.28
C LEU A 273 -7.25 4.44 10.00
N SER A 274 -8.22 3.75 9.39
CA SER A 274 -9.61 3.64 9.88
C SER A 274 -10.31 4.99 10.09
N GLN A 275 -9.74 6.08 9.57
CA GLN A 275 -10.26 7.44 9.71
C GLN A 275 -9.77 8.33 8.56
N THR A 276 -10.42 9.47 8.35
CA THR A 276 -9.95 10.50 7.41
C THR A 276 -8.96 11.44 8.09
N LEU A 277 -7.86 11.81 7.39
CA LEU A 277 -6.84 12.74 7.89
C LEU A 277 -7.36 14.17 8.04
N THR A 278 -8.33 14.55 7.20
CA THR A 278 -9.11 15.77 7.37
C THR A 278 -10.39 15.41 8.11
N THR A 279 -10.48 15.96 9.31
CA THR A 279 -11.72 16.14 10.05
C THR A 279 -12.71 16.81 9.10
N GLU A 280 -13.75 16.09 8.66
CA GLU A 280 -14.95 16.74 8.14
C GLU A 280 -15.59 17.46 9.34
N LEU A 281 -15.05 18.64 9.67
CA LEU A 281 -15.57 19.52 10.71
C LEU A 281 -16.83 20.21 10.22
N GLU A 282 -17.88 19.43 10.02
CA GLU A 282 -19.26 19.90 10.14
C GLU A 282 -19.79 19.51 11.52
N GLY A 283 -19.09 19.94 12.59
CA GLY A 283 -19.58 19.83 13.96
C GLY A 283 -18.54 19.41 15.01
N GLY A 284 -18.16 20.36 15.88
CA GLY A 284 -17.50 20.11 17.18
C GLY A 284 -16.04 19.62 17.13
N SER A 285 -15.08 20.56 17.08
CA SER A 285 -13.64 20.27 16.94
C SER A 285 -13.01 19.40 18.02
N TYR A 286 -13.52 19.44 19.24
CA TYR A 286 -12.91 18.72 20.36
C TYR A 286 -13.33 17.24 20.43
N ALA A 287 -14.63 16.95 20.29
CA ALA A 287 -15.14 15.59 20.39
C ALA A 287 -14.65 14.71 19.22
N ALA A 288 -14.64 15.25 17.99
CA ALA A 288 -14.12 14.56 16.82
C ALA A 288 -12.62 14.23 16.97
N SER A 289 -11.81 15.18 17.46
CA SER A 289 -10.38 14.97 17.70
C SER A 289 -10.11 13.84 18.70
N GLN A 290 -10.90 13.74 19.78
CA GLN A 290 -10.75 12.67 20.76
C GLN A 290 -11.09 11.29 20.18
N THR A 291 -12.16 11.18 19.38
CA THR A 291 -12.50 9.93 18.68
C THR A 291 -11.40 9.52 17.72
N HIS A 292 -10.83 10.46 16.97
CA HIS A 292 -9.72 10.18 16.05
C HIS A 292 -8.47 9.67 16.79
N PHE A 293 -8.15 10.26 17.95
CA PHE A 293 -7.04 9.81 18.77
C PHE A 293 -7.26 8.38 19.30
N GLN A 294 -8.50 8.06 19.72
CA GLN A 294 -8.86 6.73 20.22
C GLN A 294 -8.74 5.65 19.14
N ILE A 295 -9.28 5.88 17.92
CA ILE A 295 -9.16 4.95 16.79
C ILE A 295 -7.69 4.73 16.43
N ARG A 296 -6.90 5.81 16.39
CA ARG A 296 -5.47 5.71 16.13
C ARG A 296 -4.77 4.86 17.20
N LYS A 297 -5.10 5.04 18.47
CA LYS A 297 -4.55 4.23 19.58
C LYS A 297 -4.88 2.75 19.40
N GLU A 298 -6.10 2.42 19.01
CA GLU A 298 -6.51 1.02 18.77
C GLU A 298 -5.72 0.35 17.64
N ILE A 299 -5.47 1.07 16.54
CA ILE A 299 -4.61 0.57 15.45
C ILE A 299 -3.18 0.36 15.95
N ILE A 300 -2.62 1.34 16.66
CA ILE A 300 -1.26 1.23 17.21
C ILE A 300 -1.16 0.02 18.14
N MET A 301 -2.17 -0.21 19.00
CA MET A 301 -2.20 -1.38 19.88
C MET A 301 -2.25 -2.70 19.12
N ALA A 302 -3.05 -2.77 18.03
CA ALA A 302 -3.12 -3.97 17.19
C ALA A 302 -1.78 -4.25 16.48
N ASP A 303 -1.18 -3.23 15.89
CA ASP A 303 0.11 -3.32 15.21
C ASP A 303 1.25 -3.63 16.20
N THR A 304 1.21 -3.07 17.42
CA THR A 304 2.14 -3.38 18.51
C THR A 304 2.08 -4.86 18.89
N ARG A 305 0.88 -5.43 18.99
CA ARG A 305 0.72 -6.88 19.26
C ARG A 305 1.32 -7.72 18.14
N LEU A 306 1.15 -7.31 16.89
CA LEU A 306 1.74 -8.00 15.74
C LEU A 306 3.27 -8.03 15.83
N VAL A 307 3.89 -6.88 16.13
CA VAL A 307 5.34 -6.74 16.33
C VAL A 307 5.82 -7.60 17.50
N GLN A 308 5.20 -7.47 18.68
CA GLN A 308 5.58 -8.27 19.84
C GLN A 308 5.45 -9.77 19.55
N ASN A 309 4.42 -10.22 18.83
CA ASN A 309 4.27 -11.64 18.50
C ASN A 309 5.43 -12.15 17.63
N ALA A 310 5.83 -11.38 16.61
CA ALA A 310 6.95 -11.73 15.75
C ALA A 310 8.28 -11.75 16.50
N MET A 311 8.56 -10.73 17.33
CA MET A 311 9.79 -10.66 18.13
C MET A 311 9.84 -11.74 19.21
N ASN A 312 8.70 -12.06 19.84
CA ASN A 312 8.63 -13.17 20.80
C ASN A 312 8.79 -14.54 20.13
N GLN A 313 8.39 -14.68 18.86
CA GLN A 313 8.69 -15.88 18.09
C GLN A 313 10.19 -16.02 17.80
N LEU A 314 10.88 -14.91 17.49
CA LEU A 314 12.35 -14.90 17.40
C LEU A 314 13.00 -15.37 18.70
N ILE A 315 12.53 -14.85 19.85
CA ILE A 315 13.04 -15.25 21.17
C ILE A 315 12.90 -16.75 21.39
N ARG A 316 11.73 -17.33 21.07
CA ARG A 316 11.53 -18.79 21.16
C ARG A 316 12.54 -19.55 20.32
N TYR A 317 12.75 -19.14 19.07
CA TYR A 317 13.74 -19.78 18.19
C TYR A 317 15.16 -19.71 18.75
N ILE A 318 15.56 -18.55 19.27
CA ILE A 318 16.86 -18.39 19.93
C ILE A 318 16.98 -19.36 21.11
N VAL A 319 15.98 -19.39 21.99
CA VAL A 319 16.04 -20.20 23.21
C VAL A 319 16.02 -21.69 22.87
N ASP A 320 15.12 -22.13 22.00
CA ASP A 320 14.99 -23.54 21.60
C ASP A 320 16.28 -24.09 21.00
N LEU A 321 16.94 -23.31 20.11
CA LEU A 321 18.17 -23.74 19.45
C LEU A 321 19.39 -23.81 20.39
N ASN A 322 19.39 -23.04 21.48
CA ASN A 322 20.56 -22.92 22.36
C ASN A 322 20.41 -23.66 23.69
N PHE A 323 19.18 -23.75 24.21
CA PHE A 323 18.88 -24.29 25.55
C PHE A 323 17.80 -25.38 25.53
N GLY A 324 17.16 -25.62 24.39
CA GLY A 324 15.95 -26.42 24.30
C GLY A 324 14.72 -25.69 24.86
N ALA A 325 13.59 -26.39 24.90
CA ALA A 325 12.34 -25.83 25.41
C ALA A 325 12.48 -25.44 26.90
N SER A 326 12.33 -24.14 27.18
CA SER A 326 12.53 -23.54 28.51
C SER A 326 11.52 -22.41 28.74
N GLU A 327 11.59 -21.75 29.90
CA GLU A 327 10.92 -20.47 30.13
C GLU A 327 11.59 -19.36 29.30
N TYR A 328 10.78 -18.56 28.61
CA TYR A 328 11.24 -17.55 27.66
C TYR A 328 11.15 -16.13 28.25
N PRO A 329 12.16 -15.27 28.03
CA PRO A 329 11.99 -13.82 28.15
C PRO A 329 10.92 -13.32 27.18
N ARG A 330 10.45 -12.08 27.37
CA ARG A 330 9.45 -11.47 26.50
C ARG A 330 9.91 -10.12 25.96
N PHE A 331 9.81 -9.94 24.66
CA PHE A 331 9.83 -8.64 24.02
C PHE A 331 8.51 -7.93 24.27
N VAL A 332 8.58 -6.76 24.90
CA VAL A 332 7.44 -5.89 25.19
C VAL A 332 7.66 -4.50 24.61
N ILE A 333 6.57 -3.88 24.18
CA ILE A 333 6.53 -2.48 23.73
C ILE A 333 5.65 -1.72 24.72
N ASP A 334 6.19 -0.64 25.29
CA ASP A 334 5.53 0.15 26.31
C ASP A 334 4.46 1.05 25.68
N LEU A 335 3.20 0.66 25.87
CA LEU A 335 2.03 1.48 25.54
C LEU A 335 1.78 2.43 26.72
N HIS A 336 2.23 3.67 26.61
CA HIS A 336 2.04 4.73 27.62
C HIS A 336 0.64 4.78 28.25
#